data_AF-A0A445EGW8-F1
#
_entry.id   AF-A0A445EGW8-F1
#
_cell.length_a   1.000
_cell.length_b   1.000
_cell.length_c   1.000
_cell.angle_alpha   90.00
_cell.angle_beta   90.00
_cell.angle_gamma   90.00
#
_symmetry.space_group_name_H-M   'P 1'
#
loop_
_entity.id
_entity.type
_entity.pdbx_description
1 polymer ?
#
loop_
_entity_poly.entity_id
_entity_poly.type
_entity_poly.pdbx_seq_one_letter_code
_entity_poly.pdbx_strand_id
1 'polypeptide(L)'
;MRYISQRRSGKAHPDMLSVSPLHDLEMSASNKLTKEIFFLFSPMLFRTCTLKVQTHTLSQTCDIYTLSKSINARKEWQVCRYCDSNIFKCSCLRMESLGIPCDHIVAVLIHVELSDISDSLVLDRWSKNACYKIRAFVEKAPFCWDSTITKMCVLPCGDEAEFVDMMDKVHCEIS
;
A
#
# COMPACT_ATOMS: atom_id res chain seq x y z
N MET A 1 36.87 -21.49 39.07
CA MET A 1 35.70 -20.60 39.12
C MET A 1 36.15 -19.15 39.23
N ARG A 2 35.46 -18.25 38.51
CA ARG A 2 35.52 -16.77 38.50
C ARG A 2 36.60 -16.12 37.62
N TYR A 3 36.21 -15.79 36.38
CA TYR A 3 36.90 -14.82 35.54
C TYR A 3 36.14 -13.49 35.62
N ILE A 4 36.79 -12.47 36.17
CA ILE A 4 36.29 -11.08 36.21
C ILE A 4 36.65 -10.47 34.86
N SER A 5 35.67 -9.89 34.15
CA SER A 5 35.93 -9.03 33.00
C SER A 5 35.34 -7.65 33.25
N GLN A 6 36.24 -6.65 33.17
CA GLN A 6 36.01 -5.24 33.33
C GLN A 6 34.95 -4.71 32.35
N ARG A 7 34.10 -3.81 32.88
CA ARG A 7 33.12 -3.03 32.11
C ARG A 7 33.86 -2.15 31.10
N ARG A 8 33.64 -2.37 29.81
CA ARG A 8 33.92 -1.37 28.78
C ARG A 8 32.79 -0.34 28.80
N SER A 9 33.11 0.84 29.34
CA SER A 9 32.35 2.06 29.12
C SER A 9 32.50 2.45 27.65
N GLY A 10 31.45 2.26 26.88
CA GLY A 10 31.30 2.84 25.54
C GLY A 10 29.93 3.51 25.50
N LYS A 11 29.91 4.84 25.60
CA LYS A 11 28.75 5.62 25.18
C LYS A 11 28.64 5.46 23.67
N ALA A 12 27.68 4.67 23.21
CA ALA A 12 27.27 4.67 21.83
C ALA A 12 26.03 5.56 21.70
N HIS A 13 26.14 6.50 20.78
CA HIS A 13 25.12 7.42 20.30
C HIS A 13 23.73 6.77 20.14
N PRO A 14 22.63 7.50 20.38
CA PRO A 14 21.32 7.14 19.86
C PRO A 14 21.26 7.46 18.35
N ASP A 15 22.02 6.71 17.56
CA ASP A 15 22.01 6.85 16.10
C ASP A 15 20.89 6.01 15.49
N MET A 16 20.00 6.72 14.81
CA MET A 16 19.20 6.28 13.68
C MET A 16 18.24 5.11 13.95
N LEU A 17 17.06 5.48 14.46
CA LEU A 17 15.88 4.64 14.49
C LEU A 17 15.71 3.95 13.14
N SER A 18 15.70 2.62 13.12
CA SER A 18 15.22 1.86 11.98
C SER A 18 13.79 2.31 11.70
N VAL A 19 13.61 3.17 10.71
CA VAL A 19 12.27 3.47 10.20
C VAL A 19 11.76 2.15 9.64
N SER A 20 10.75 1.57 10.30
CA SER A 20 10.20 0.27 9.90
C SER A 20 9.74 0.38 8.43
N PRO A 21 9.98 -0.62 7.56
CA PRO A 21 9.49 -0.62 6.17
C PRO A 21 7.99 -0.29 6.04
N LEU A 22 7.23 -0.59 7.09
CA LEU A 22 5.81 -0.22 7.21
C LEU A 22 5.59 1.29 7.24
N HIS A 23 6.41 2.05 7.98
CA HIS A 23 6.30 3.50 8.09
C HIS A 23 6.68 4.20 6.78
N ASP A 24 7.71 3.71 6.09
CA ASP A 24 8.09 4.24 4.78
C ASP A 24 6.98 4.00 3.75
N LEU A 25 6.41 2.79 3.73
CA LEU A 25 5.27 2.47 2.87
C LEU A 25 4.03 3.30 3.21
N GLU A 26 3.76 3.54 4.49
CA GLU A 26 2.67 4.40 4.92
C GLU A 26 2.87 5.83 4.42
N MET A 27 4.08 6.39 4.60
CA MET A 27 4.41 7.73 4.15
C MET A 27 4.32 7.84 2.63
N SER A 28 4.89 6.87 1.90
CA SER A 28 4.81 6.77 0.44
C SER A 28 3.35 6.74 -0.05
N ALA A 29 2.52 5.86 0.53
CA ALA A 29 1.11 5.76 0.18
C ALA A 29 0.35 7.05 0.48
N SER A 30 0.61 7.70 1.63
CA SER A 30 -0.01 8.98 1.99
C SER A 30 0.34 10.10 1.02
N ASN A 31 1.51 10.04 0.37
CA ASN A 31 1.96 11.02 -0.61
C ASN A 31 1.32 10.79 -1.98
N LYS A 32 1.14 9.53 -2.40
CA LYS A 32 0.64 9.18 -3.73
C LYS A 32 -0.89 9.10 -3.82
N LEU A 33 -1.58 8.60 -2.79
CA LEU A 33 -3.03 8.39 -2.77
C LEU A 33 -3.80 9.61 -2.27
N THR A 34 -5.03 9.82 -2.74
CA THR A 34 -5.93 10.81 -2.12
C THR A 34 -6.21 10.44 -0.67
N LYS A 35 -6.67 11.41 0.14
CA LYS A 35 -6.86 11.22 1.58
C LYS A 35 -7.87 10.11 1.88
N GLU A 36 -8.95 10.06 1.13
CA GLU A 36 -10.04 9.10 1.23
C GLU A 36 -9.55 7.68 0.90
N ILE A 37 -8.79 7.53 -0.19
CA ILE A 37 -8.24 6.23 -0.57
C ILE A 37 -7.15 5.77 0.40
N PHE A 38 -6.33 6.70 0.92
CA PHE A 38 -5.36 6.38 1.97
C PHE A 38 -6.05 5.82 3.22
N PHE A 39 -7.21 6.36 3.63
CA PHE A 39 -7.96 5.79 4.75
C PHE A 39 -8.48 4.37 4.50
N LEU A 40 -8.82 4.02 3.26
CA LEU A 40 -9.18 2.64 2.89
C LEU A 40 -7.97 1.71 2.86
N PHE A 41 -6.81 2.24 2.48
CA PHE A 41 -5.55 1.50 2.41
C PHE A 41 -4.91 1.28 3.79
N SER A 42 -4.93 2.27 4.68
CA SER A 42 -4.24 2.25 5.98
C SER A 42 -4.53 1.00 6.84
N PRO A 43 -5.78 0.49 6.95
CA PRO A 43 -6.06 -0.76 7.65
C PRO A 43 -5.30 -1.97 7.10
N MET A 44 -4.97 -1.98 5.80
CA MET A 44 -4.23 -3.08 5.17
C MET A 44 -2.81 -3.17 5.73
N LEU A 45 -2.16 -2.03 6.02
CA LEU A 45 -0.83 -1.97 6.64
C LEU A 45 -0.82 -2.70 7.98
N PHE A 46 -1.81 -2.45 8.86
CA PHE A 46 -1.89 -3.11 10.15
C PHE A 46 -2.18 -4.62 10.05
N ARG A 47 -3.02 -5.03 9.10
CA ARG A 47 -3.36 -6.46 8.91
C ARG A 47 -2.18 -7.28 8.43
N THR A 48 -1.22 -6.67 7.72
CA THR A 48 0.00 -7.36 7.27
C THR A 48 0.79 -7.98 8.41
N CYS A 49 0.77 -7.37 9.60
CA CYS A 49 1.41 -7.90 10.80
C CYS A 49 0.89 -9.30 11.20
N THR A 50 -0.31 -9.68 10.72
CA THR A 50 -0.91 -10.99 10.98
C THR A 50 -0.52 -12.04 9.91
N LEU A 51 0.04 -11.61 8.79
CA LEU A 51 0.42 -12.47 7.67
C LEU A 51 1.89 -12.87 7.77
N LYS A 52 2.20 -14.07 7.28
CA LYS A 52 3.57 -14.57 7.12
C LYS A 52 3.75 -15.10 5.72
N VAL A 53 4.85 -14.71 5.09
CA VAL A 53 5.32 -15.32 3.84
C VAL A 53 5.92 -16.68 4.20
N GLN A 54 5.31 -17.75 3.69
CA GLN A 54 5.69 -19.13 3.98
C GLN A 54 6.68 -19.67 2.95
N THR A 55 6.40 -19.43 1.67
CA THR A 55 7.22 -19.91 0.57
C THR A 55 7.44 -18.82 -0.45
N HIS A 56 8.62 -18.87 -1.08
CA HIS A 56 9.02 -18.01 -2.17
C HIS A 56 9.53 -18.89 -3.31
N THR A 57 8.84 -18.84 -4.45
CA THR A 57 9.20 -19.59 -5.65
C THR A 57 9.61 -18.62 -6.74
N LEU A 58 10.86 -18.73 -7.18
CA LEU A 58 11.41 -17.92 -8.26
C LEU A 58 11.09 -18.59 -9.60
N SER A 59 10.50 -17.83 -10.52
CA SER A 59 10.35 -18.22 -11.92
C SER A 59 11.13 -17.26 -12.81
N GLN A 60 11.34 -17.61 -14.07
CA GLN A 60 12.04 -16.74 -15.03
C GLN A 60 11.30 -15.40 -15.28
N THR A 61 9.99 -15.38 -15.05
CA THR A 61 9.11 -14.24 -15.39
C THR A 61 8.46 -13.56 -14.18
N CYS A 62 8.38 -14.25 -13.04
CA CYS A 62 7.77 -13.70 -11.84
C CYS A 62 8.22 -14.43 -10.56
N ASP A 63 8.18 -13.71 -9.46
CA ASP A 63 8.40 -14.21 -8.12
C ASP A 63 7.05 -14.49 -7.46
N ILE A 64 6.84 -15.72 -6.98
CA ILE A 64 5.58 -16.15 -6.37
C ILE A 64 5.78 -16.30 -4.86
N TYR A 65 5.01 -15.53 -4.10
CA TYR A 65 5.00 -15.56 -2.64
C TYR A 65 3.70 -16.21 -2.15
N THR A 66 3.82 -17.24 -1.32
CA THR A 66 2.65 -17.83 -0.65
C THR A 66 2.59 -17.30 0.77
N LEU A 67 1.44 -16.72 1.14
CA LEU A 67 1.19 -16.13 2.44
C LEU A 67 0.13 -16.92 3.19
N SER A 68 0.28 -17.02 4.50
CA SER A 68 -0.76 -17.56 5.39
C SER A 68 -0.93 -16.64 6.60
N LYS A 69 -2.07 -16.75 7.28
CA LYS A 69 -2.21 -16.10 8.59
C LYS A 69 -1.32 -16.81 9.61
N SER A 70 -0.68 -16.02 10.47
CA SER A 70 0.23 -16.50 11.53
C SER A 70 -0.43 -17.49 12.49
N ILE A 71 -1.75 -17.35 12.69
CA ILE A 71 -2.53 -18.13 13.67
C ILE A 71 -3.30 -19.28 12.98
N ASN A 72 -3.51 -19.23 11.67
CA ASN A 72 -4.31 -20.22 10.94
C ASN A 72 -3.77 -20.45 9.52
N ALA A 73 -3.01 -21.53 9.34
CA ALA A 73 -2.42 -21.91 8.06
C ALA A 73 -3.40 -22.58 7.09
N ARG A 74 -4.69 -22.75 7.45
CA ARG A 74 -5.66 -23.43 6.56
C ARG A 74 -6.05 -22.62 5.33
N LYS A 75 -5.78 -21.32 5.31
CA LYS A 75 -6.03 -20.45 4.16
C LYS A 75 -4.72 -19.80 3.73
N GLU A 76 -4.42 -19.97 2.45
CA GLU A 76 -3.23 -19.44 1.81
C GLU A 76 -3.63 -18.49 0.68
N TRP A 77 -2.77 -17.51 0.43
CA TRP A 77 -2.88 -16.58 -0.68
C TRP A 77 -1.57 -16.55 -1.45
N GLN A 78 -1.67 -16.30 -2.74
CA GLN A 78 -0.51 -16.18 -3.61
C GLN A 78 -0.42 -14.76 -4.12
N VAL A 79 0.79 -14.20 -4.09
CA VAL A 79 1.12 -12.92 -4.70
C VAL A 79 2.23 -13.16 -5.71
N CYS A 80 1.96 -12.84 -6.97
CA CYS A 80 2.97 -12.85 -8.03
C CYS A 80 3.49 -11.45 -8.25
N ARG A 81 4.81 -11.28 -8.20
CA ARG A 81 5.52 -10.06 -8.58
C ARG A 81 6.23 -10.27 -9.92
N TYR A 82 5.88 -9.48 -10.92
CA TYR A 82 6.59 -9.44 -12.20
C TYR A 82 7.71 -8.41 -12.12
N CYS A 83 8.96 -8.87 -12.03
CA CYS A 83 10.12 -8.03 -11.71
C CYS A 83 10.36 -6.92 -12.74
N ASP A 84 10.23 -7.22 -14.02
CA ASP A 84 10.49 -6.27 -15.12
C ASP A 84 9.56 -5.06 -15.10
N SER A 85 8.31 -5.27 -14.69
CA SER A 85 7.26 -4.24 -14.70
C SER A 85 6.85 -3.78 -13.30
N ASN A 86 7.44 -4.34 -12.25
CA ASN A 86 6.99 -4.22 -10.86
C ASN A 86 5.46 -4.38 -10.72
N ILE A 87 4.84 -5.27 -11.50
CA ILE A 87 3.39 -5.54 -11.40
C ILE A 87 3.17 -6.59 -10.32
N PHE A 88 2.15 -6.38 -9.49
CA PHE A 88 1.74 -7.34 -8.47
C PHE A 88 0.35 -7.87 -8.80
N LYS A 89 0.18 -9.18 -8.71
CA LYS A 89 -1.14 -9.83 -8.80
C LYS A 89 -1.36 -10.67 -7.56
N CYS A 90 -2.54 -10.61 -6.99
CA CYS A 90 -2.88 -11.39 -5.80
C CYS A 90 -4.07 -12.31 -6.08
N SER A 91 -4.00 -13.55 -5.59
CA SER A 91 -5.10 -14.51 -5.70
C SER A 91 -6.40 -14.05 -5.03
N CYS A 92 -6.36 -13.03 -4.16
CA CYS A 92 -7.57 -12.44 -3.58
C CYS A 92 -8.30 -11.47 -4.52
N LEU A 93 -7.71 -11.08 -5.65
CA LEU A 93 -8.29 -10.22 -6.69
C LEU A 93 -8.73 -8.81 -6.26
N ARG A 94 -8.38 -8.38 -5.04
CA ARG A 94 -8.78 -7.06 -4.50
C ARG A 94 -8.16 -5.88 -5.24
N MET A 95 -6.93 -6.04 -5.75
CA MET A 95 -6.31 -4.99 -6.56
C MET A 95 -7.06 -4.85 -7.88
N GLU A 96 -7.50 -5.96 -8.47
CA GLU A 96 -8.25 -6.00 -9.72
C GLU A 96 -9.68 -5.48 -9.57
N SER A 97 -10.34 -5.77 -8.44
CA SER A 97 -11.74 -5.36 -8.19
C SER A 97 -11.88 -3.95 -7.62
N LEU A 98 -11.04 -3.57 -6.65
CA LEU A 98 -11.12 -2.29 -5.94
C LEU A 98 -10.10 -1.27 -6.48
N GLY A 99 -8.99 -1.75 -7.04
CA GLY A 99 -7.87 -0.89 -7.41
C GLY A 99 -7.02 -0.42 -6.24
N ILE A 100 -7.19 -1.03 -5.06
CA ILE A 100 -6.46 -0.70 -3.83
C ILE A 100 -5.65 -1.94 -3.43
N PRO A 101 -4.35 -1.81 -3.11
CA PRO A 101 -3.54 -2.96 -2.73
C PRO A 101 -4.08 -3.64 -1.47
N CYS A 102 -4.18 -4.96 -1.51
CA CYS A 102 -4.58 -5.74 -0.34
C CYS A 102 -3.42 -5.93 0.65
N ASP A 103 -3.77 -6.32 1.86
CA ASP A 103 -2.82 -6.68 2.91
C ASP A 103 -1.84 -7.79 2.49
N HIS A 104 -2.22 -8.71 1.60
CA HIS A 104 -1.29 -9.71 1.05
C HIS A 104 -0.18 -9.08 0.19
N ILE A 105 -0.53 -8.14 -0.70
CA ILE A 105 0.45 -7.42 -1.52
C ILE A 105 1.36 -6.59 -0.62
N VAL A 106 0.79 -5.86 0.33
CA VAL A 106 1.55 -5.04 1.29
C VAL A 106 2.50 -5.91 2.11
N ALA A 107 2.09 -7.11 2.53
CA ALA A 107 2.96 -8.03 3.24
C ALA A 107 4.16 -8.48 2.39
N VAL A 108 3.96 -8.65 1.07
CA VAL A 108 5.08 -8.91 0.15
C VAL A 108 5.97 -7.68 0.00
N LEU A 109 5.43 -6.47 -0.13
CA LEU A 109 6.24 -5.24 -0.19
C LEU A 109 7.17 -5.11 1.03
N ILE A 110 6.65 -5.39 2.23
CA ILE A 110 7.43 -5.40 3.47
C ILE A 110 8.47 -6.52 3.45
N HIS A 111 8.10 -7.73 3.01
CA HIS A 111 9.00 -8.88 2.94
C HIS A 111 10.18 -8.66 1.98
N VAL A 112 9.97 -7.94 0.88
CA VAL A 112 11.01 -7.58 -0.07
C VAL A 112 11.68 -6.24 0.24
N GLU A 113 11.40 -5.66 1.41
CA GLU A 113 11.99 -4.40 1.92
C GLU A 113 11.81 -3.21 0.96
N LEU A 114 10.67 -3.12 0.28
CA LEU A 114 10.34 -1.95 -0.52
C LEU A 114 9.80 -0.83 0.38
N SER A 115 10.51 0.30 0.41
CA SER A 115 10.10 1.51 1.14
C SER A 115 9.06 2.36 0.38
N ASP A 116 8.80 2.09 -0.89
CA ASP A 116 7.89 2.88 -1.74
C ASP A 116 6.79 2.00 -2.33
N ILE A 117 5.54 2.48 -2.31
CA ILE A 117 4.44 1.84 -3.01
C ILE A 117 4.72 1.95 -4.52
N SER A 118 4.82 0.81 -5.21
CA SER A 118 5.10 0.81 -6.65
C SER A 118 4.01 1.56 -7.42
N ASP A 119 4.38 2.28 -8.47
CA ASP A 119 3.41 3.05 -9.26
C ASP A 119 2.35 2.17 -9.93
N SER A 120 2.68 0.90 -10.20
CA SER A 120 1.74 -0.13 -10.67
C SER A 120 0.59 -0.42 -9.68
N LEU A 121 0.78 -0.08 -8.40
CA LEU A 121 -0.19 -0.24 -7.33
C LEU A 121 -1.01 1.04 -7.06
N VAL A 122 -0.70 2.14 -7.77
CA VAL A 122 -1.38 3.42 -7.64
C VAL A 122 -2.12 3.70 -8.95
N LEU A 123 -3.42 3.37 -8.98
CA LEU A 123 -4.23 3.68 -10.15
C LEU A 123 -4.45 5.20 -10.28
N ASP A 124 -4.45 5.69 -11.52
CA ASP A 124 -4.62 7.12 -11.82
C ASP A 124 -5.83 7.72 -11.07
N ARG A 125 -7.00 7.06 -11.11
CA ARG A 125 -8.25 7.50 -10.44
C ARG A 125 -8.15 7.69 -8.92
N TRP A 126 -7.18 7.03 -8.28
CA TRP A 126 -6.94 7.05 -6.84
C TRP A 126 -5.73 7.89 -6.45
N SER A 127 -4.96 8.33 -7.44
CA SER A 127 -3.77 9.14 -7.24
C SER A 127 -4.14 10.60 -6.99
N LYS A 128 -3.36 11.30 -6.16
CA LYS A 128 -3.43 12.76 -6.09
C LYS A 128 -3.15 13.43 -7.43
N ASN A 129 -2.40 12.75 -8.31
CA ASN A 129 -2.04 13.26 -9.62
C ASN A 129 -3.25 13.42 -10.56
N ALA A 130 -4.30 12.61 -10.41
CA ALA A 130 -5.54 12.83 -11.14
C ALA A 130 -6.18 14.18 -10.79
N CYS A 131 -6.18 14.57 -9.51
CA CYS A 131 -6.68 15.88 -9.07
C CYS A 131 -5.85 17.03 -9.66
N TYR A 132 -4.53 16.88 -9.76
CA TYR A 132 -3.65 17.89 -10.39
C TYR A 132 -3.91 18.01 -11.90
N LYS A 133 -4.09 16.90 -12.61
CA LYS A 133 -4.41 16.91 -14.05
C LYS A 133 -5.73 17.66 -14.29
N ILE A 134 -6.78 17.38 -13.51
CA ILE A 134 -8.07 18.08 -13.59
C ILE A 134 -7.87 19.59 -13.34
N ARG A 135 -7.16 19.95 -12.27
CA ARG A 135 -6.89 21.36 -11.94
C ARG A 135 -6.14 22.08 -13.07
N ALA A 136 -5.10 21.45 -13.64
CA ALA A 136 -4.33 22.03 -14.74
C ALA A 136 -5.16 22.22 -16.03
N PHE A 137 -6.12 21.33 -16.30
CA PHE A 137 -7.10 21.52 -17.38
C PHE A 137 -8.05 22.69 -17.09
N VAL A 138 -8.53 22.81 -15.85
CA VAL A 138 -9.46 23.88 -15.42
C VAL A 138 -8.77 25.25 -15.43
N GLU A 139 -7.52 25.36 -14.98
CA GLU A 139 -6.74 26.60 -15.00
C GLU A 139 -6.46 27.11 -16.43
N LYS A 140 -6.51 26.22 -17.42
CA LYS A 140 -6.41 26.57 -18.85
C LYS A 140 -7.76 26.79 -19.53
N ALA A 141 -8.87 26.54 -18.84
CA ALA A 141 -10.21 26.75 -19.38
C ALA A 141 -10.58 28.25 -19.34
N PRO A 142 -11.12 28.85 -20.41
CA PRO A 142 -11.40 30.29 -20.47
C PRO A 142 -12.52 30.80 -19.56
N PHE A 143 -13.18 29.93 -18.80
CA PHE A 143 -14.39 30.25 -18.04
C PHE A 143 -14.17 30.02 -16.55
N CYS A 144 -14.39 31.10 -15.79
CA CYS A 144 -14.22 31.18 -14.33
C CYS A 144 -15.29 30.34 -13.62
N TRP A 145 -14.98 29.09 -13.33
CA TRP A 145 -15.74 28.25 -12.40
C TRP A 145 -15.19 28.49 -10.99
N ASP A 146 -15.58 29.58 -10.34
CA ASP A 146 -15.15 29.85 -8.97
C ASP A 146 -15.98 29.03 -7.96
N SER A 147 -15.30 28.56 -6.91
CA SER A 147 -15.81 27.98 -5.67
C SER A 147 -16.36 26.53 -5.62
N THR A 148 -16.76 25.89 -6.72
CA THR A 148 -17.32 24.50 -6.63
C THR A 148 -16.25 23.39 -6.78
N ILE A 149 -15.12 23.67 -7.45
CA ILE A 149 -14.16 22.64 -7.86
C ILE A 149 -13.24 22.16 -6.72
N THR A 150 -12.96 22.98 -5.71
CA THR A 150 -12.22 22.51 -4.52
C THR A 150 -12.97 21.38 -3.80
N LYS A 151 -14.31 21.35 -3.88
CA LYS A 151 -15.11 20.21 -3.42
C LYS A 151 -15.10 19.05 -4.42
N MET A 152 -15.03 19.32 -5.72
CA MET A 152 -15.01 18.30 -6.77
C MET A 152 -13.68 17.55 -6.87
N CYS A 153 -12.56 18.14 -6.45
CA CYS A 153 -11.27 17.47 -6.31
C CYS A 153 -11.21 16.43 -5.17
N VAL A 154 -12.21 16.43 -4.29
CA VAL A 154 -12.43 15.40 -3.24
C VAL A 154 -13.23 14.22 -3.80
N LEU A 155 -13.90 14.41 -4.93
CA LEU A 155 -14.59 13.32 -5.60
C LEU A 155 -13.56 12.53 -6.41
N PRO A 156 -13.49 11.21 -6.22
CA PRO A 156 -12.70 10.38 -7.10
C PRO A 156 -13.20 10.58 -8.54
N CYS A 157 -12.33 10.40 -9.52
CA CYS A 157 -12.68 10.49 -10.95
C CYS A 157 -13.65 9.36 -11.41
N GLY A 158 -14.28 8.64 -10.47
CA GLY A 158 -15.34 7.66 -10.68
C GLY A 158 -16.65 8.19 -10.11
N ASP A 159 -17.78 7.69 -10.60
CA ASP A 159 -19.10 8.07 -10.11
C ASP A 159 -19.17 7.88 -8.58
N GLU A 160 -19.83 8.79 -7.85
CA GLU A 160 -20.09 8.67 -6.41
C GLU A 160 -20.69 7.31 -6.06
N ALA A 161 -21.51 6.76 -6.94
CA ALA A 161 -22.06 5.41 -6.82
C ALA A 161 -20.98 4.31 -6.83
N GLU A 162 -19.94 4.43 -7.66
CA GLU A 162 -18.80 3.48 -7.67
C GLU A 162 -17.97 3.60 -6.40
N PHE A 163 -17.81 4.81 -5.85
CA PHE A 163 -17.09 5.02 -4.60
C PHE A 163 -17.83 4.43 -3.39
N VAL A 164 -19.15 4.65 -3.31
CA VAL A 164 -19.99 4.09 -2.24
C VAL A 164 -20.02 2.56 -2.33
N ASP A 165 -20.24 1.99 -3.52
CA ASP A 165 -20.20 0.53 -3.73
C ASP A 165 -18.83 -0.07 -3.39
N MET A 166 -17.73 0.62 -3.72
CA MET A 166 -16.39 0.22 -3.31
C MET A 166 -16.22 0.28 -1.79
N MET A 167 -16.67 1.35 -1.12
CA MET A 167 -16.60 1.46 0.34
C MET A 167 -17.41 0.36 1.03
N ASP A 168 -18.61 0.05 0.52
CA ASP A 168 -19.44 -1.04 1.03
C ASP A 168 -18.76 -2.40 0.83
N LYS A 169 -18.20 -2.66 -0.34
CA LYS A 169 -17.40 -3.88 -0.61
C LYS A 169 -16.19 -3.98 0.31
N VAL A 170 -15.47 -2.88 0.51
CA VAL A 170 -14.32 -2.82 1.42
C VAL A 170 -14.77 -3.10 2.86
N HIS A 171 -15.88 -2.51 3.31
CA HIS A 171 -16.44 -2.74 4.66
C HIS A 171 -16.91 -4.18 4.86
N CYS A 172 -17.60 -4.77 3.88
CA CYS A 172 -18.06 -6.15 3.92
C CYS A 172 -16.90 -7.17 3.92
N GLU A 173 -15.79 -6.87 3.24
CA GLU A 173 -14.62 -7.74 3.21
C GLU A 173 -13.63 -7.51 4.37
N ILE A 174 -13.78 -6.38 5.10
CA ILE A 174 -13.01 -6.07 6.32
C ILE A 174 -13.70 -6.64 7.58
N SER A 175 -15.03 -6.75 7.60
CA SER A 175 -15.82 -7.39 8.68
C SER A 175 -15.65 -8.91 8.71
#